data_AF-A0A1W0WZH3-F1
#
_entry.id   AF-A0A1W0WZH3-F1
#
_cell.length_a   1.000
_cell.length_b   1.000
_cell.length_c   1.000
_cell.angle_alpha   90.00
_cell.angle_beta   90.00
_cell.angle_gamma   90.00
#
_symmetry.space_group_name_H-M   'P 1'
#
loop_
_entity.id
_entity.type
_entity.pdbx_description
1 polymer ?
#
loop_
_entity_poly.entity_id
_entity_poly.type
_entity_poly.pdbx_seq_one_letter_code
_entity_poly.pdbx_strand_id
1 'polypeptide(L)'
;MVQHSYSKHQKIRVLKRWKEPHGLTLRDFARREKIGKSCISRWIRNEANPVAIKRRGAVHPELEKELARWVLEERSVGLKVCDSHIRETALEIAKRDDLAEFRASVGWLVNFKKRHKLN
;
A
#
# COMPACT_ATOMS: atom_id res chain seq x y z
N MET A 1 -15.84 2.55 -13.77
CA MET A 1 -15.78 3.67 -12.79
C MET A 1 -14.37 4.22 -12.77
N VAL A 2 -14.17 5.46 -13.20
CA VAL A 2 -12.83 6.10 -13.20
C VAL A 2 -12.47 6.48 -11.77
N GLN A 3 -11.38 5.92 -11.24
CA GLN A 3 -10.89 6.28 -9.92
C GLN A 3 -10.08 7.59 -10.01
N HIS A 4 -10.67 8.72 -9.63
CA HIS A 4 -9.94 9.98 -9.52
C HIS A 4 -9.02 9.96 -8.30
N SER A 5 -7.71 10.10 -8.53
CA SER A 5 -6.72 10.31 -7.47
C SER A 5 -6.62 11.80 -7.14
N TYR A 6 -7.10 12.20 -5.97
CA TYR A 6 -6.99 13.58 -5.48
C TYR A 6 -5.71 13.75 -4.67
N SER A 7 -4.93 14.80 -4.96
CA SER A 7 -3.69 15.10 -4.24
C SER A 7 -3.97 15.49 -2.78
N LYS A 8 -2.98 15.31 -1.90
CA LYS A 8 -3.08 15.72 -0.48
C LYS A 8 -3.45 17.20 -0.35
N HIS A 9 -2.79 18.07 -1.12
CA HIS A 9 -3.04 19.51 -1.13
C HIS A 9 -4.46 19.86 -1.57
N GLN A 10 -4.97 19.18 -2.61
CA GLN A 10 -6.33 19.40 -3.08
C GLN A 10 -7.37 19.02 -2.00
N LYS A 11 -7.19 17.88 -1.34
CA LYS A 11 -8.08 17.46 -0.23
C LYS A 11 -8.08 18.48 0.90
N ILE A 12 -6.90 18.94 1.33
CA ILE A 12 -6.76 19.95 2.39
C ILE A 12 -7.47 21.24 2.00
N ARG A 13 -7.28 21.74 0.79
CA ARG A 13 -7.92 22.97 0.31
C ARG A 13 -9.45 22.86 0.35
N VAL A 14 -10.00 21.75 -0.12
CA VAL A 14 -11.45 21.51 -0.15
C VAL A 14 -12.01 21.40 1.27
N LEU A 15 -11.33 20.71 2.17
CA LEU A 15 -11.74 20.61 3.58
C LEU A 15 -11.71 21.96 4.30
N LYS A 16 -10.69 22.81 4.05
CA LYS A 16 -10.64 24.17 4.58
C LYS A 16 -11.84 25.00 4.13
N ARG A 17 -12.14 25.00 2.83
CA ARG A 17 -13.30 25.70 2.26
C ARG A 17 -14.63 25.19 2.80
N TRP A 18 -14.76 23.89 3.09
CA TRP A 18 -15.96 23.32 3.68
C TRP A 18 -16.19 23.77 5.14
N LYS A 19 -15.13 24.10 5.87
CA LYS A 19 -15.22 24.60 7.26
C LYS A 19 -15.58 26.08 7.35
N GLU A 20 -15.34 26.83 6.28
CA GLU A 20 -15.72 28.24 6.20
C GLU A 20 -17.25 28.37 6.06
N PRO A 21 -17.89 29.37 6.68
CA PRO A 21 -19.32 29.57 6.53
C PRO A 21 -19.66 29.95 5.08
N HIS A 22 -20.33 29.04 4.37
CA HIS A 22 -20.69 29.23 2.96
C HIS A 22 -22.19 29.01 2.67
N GLY A 23 -22.98 28.55 3.63
CA GLY A 23 -24.44 28.38 3.49
C GLY A 23 -24.88 27.34 2.44
N LEU A 24 -23.98 26.45 2.02
CA LEU A 24 -24.26 25.43 1.00
C LEU A 24 -24.49 24.08 1.66
N THR A 25 -25.38 23.28 1.08
CA THR A 25 -25.46 21.86 1.41
C THR A 25 -24.21 21.12 0.93
N LEU A 26 -23.90 19.96 1.51
CA LEU A 26 -22.78 19.13 1.06
C LEU A 26 -22.92 18.72 -0.42
N ARG A 27 -24.16 18.57 -0.92
CA ARG A 27 -24.44 18.24 -2.32
C ARG A 27 -24.04 19.39 -3.25
N ASP A 28 -24.43 20.60 -2.91
CA ASP A 28 -24.19 21.78 -3.73
C ASP A 28 -22.71 22.19 -3.68
N PHE A 29 -22.09 22.09 -2.51
CA PHE A 29 -20.65 22.26 -2.36
C PHE A 29 -19.85 21.25 -3.21
N ALA A 30 -20.25 19.97 -3.19
CA ALA A 30 -19.62 18.92 -4.01
C ALA A 30 -19.74 19.20 -5.51
N ARG A 31 -20.91 19.65 -5.97
CA ARG A 31 -21.13 20.07 -7.36
C ARG A 31 -20.24 21.26 -7.72
N ARG A 32 -20.14 22.27 -6.84
CA ARG A 32 -19.30 23.46 -7.03
C ARG A 32 -17.82 23.12 -7.13
N GLU A 33 -17.33 22.25 -6.26
CA GLU A 33 -15.93 21.78 -6.26
C GLU A 33 -15.66 20.72 -7.34
N LYS A 34 -16.68 20.26 -8.08
CA LYS A 34 -16.61 19.19 -9.09
C LYS A 34 -16.01 17.89 -8.54
N ILE A 35 -16.34 17.56 -7.30
CA ILE A 35 -15.89 16.35 -6.60
C ILE A 35 -17.12 15.56 -6.20
N GLY A 36 -17.07 14.23 -6.33
CA GLY A 36 -18.18 13.39 -5.89
C GLY A 36 -18.51 13.61 -4.40
N LYS A 37 -19.80 13.76 -4.07
CA LYS A 37 -20.29 13.94 -2.68
C LYS A 37 -19.71 12.88 -1.72
N SER A 38 -19.60 11.64 -2.19
CA SER A 38 -19.06 10.51 -1.42
C SER A 38 -17.57 10.68 -1.08
N CYS A 39 -16.79 11.36 -1.93
CA CYS A 39 -15.39 11.69 -1.64
C CYS A 39 -15.28 12.72 -0.52
N ILE A 40 -16.00 13.85 -0.63
CA ILE A 40 -15.96 14.92 0.37
C ILE A 40 -16.49 14.40 1.72
N SER A 41 -17.61 13.68 1.72
CA SER A 41 -18.17 13.06 2.93
C SER A 41 -17.17 12.12 3.62
N ARG A 42 -16.47 11.28 2.83
CA ARG A 42 -15.43 10.39 3.35
C ARG A 42 -14.25 11.18 3.91
N TRP A 43 -13.85 12.28 3.28
CA TRP A 43 -12.73 13.10 3.78
C TRP A 43 -13.09 13.78 5.11
N ILE A 44 -14.29 14.34 5.23
CA ILE A 44 -14.78 14.93 6.49
C ILE A 44 -14.79 13.87 7.60
N ARG A 45 -15.32 12.68 7.32
CA ARG A 45 -15.34 11.58 8.29
C ARG A 45 -13.94 11.15 8.74
N ASN A 46 -13.03 10.98 7.79
CA ASN A 46 -11.66 10.56 8.07
C ASN A 46 -10.84 11.67 8.75
N GLU A 47 -11.22 12.93 8.60
CA GLU A 47 -10.61 14.04 9.34
C GLU A 47 -11.06 14.04 10.81
N ALA A 48 -12.35 13.80 11.06
CA ALA A 48 -12.90 13.72 12.42
C ALA A 48 -12.45 12.45 13.17
N ASN A 49 -12.28 11.34 12.45
CA ASN A 49 -11.77 10.09 13.01
C ASN A 49 -10.67 9.54 12.08
N PRO A 50 -9.40 9.92 12.32
CA PRO A 50 -8.29 9.45 11.50
C PRO A 50 -8.08 7.95 11.69
N VAL A 51 -8.68 7.17 10.79
CA VAL A 51 -8.41 5.73 10.74
C VAL A 51 -7.00 5.53 10.23
N ALA A 52 -6.15 4.91 11.06
CA ALA A 52 -4.81 4.49 10.65
C ALA A 52 -4.93 3.67 9.35
N ILE A 53 -4.21 4.07 8.31
CA ILE A 53 -4.15 3.30 7.07
C ILE A 53 -3.42 2.00 7.41
N LYS A 54 -4.18 0.93 7.65
CA LYS A 54 -3.62 -0.42 7.79
C LYS A 54 -2.96 -0.79 6.48
N ARG A 55 -1.63 -0.76 6.46
CA ARG A 55 -0.88 -1.36 5.35
C ARG A 55 -1.11 -2.86 5.43
N ARG A 56 -1.55 -3.46 4.33
CA ARG A 56 -1.70 -4.92 4.26
C ARG A 56 -0.30 -5.53 4.48
N GLY A 57 -0.22 -6.49 5.39
CA GLY A 57 0.98 -7.28 5.61
C GLY A 57 1.29 -8.19 4.42
N ALA A 58 2.36 -8.97 4.56
CA ALA A 58 2.64 -10.09 3.67
C ALA A 58 1.46 -11.09 3.69
N VAL A 59 1.10 -11.64 2.53
CA VAL A 59 0.10 -12.72 2.46
C VAL A 59 0.66 -13.99 3.10
N HIS A 60 1.95 -14.25 2.90
CA HIS A 60 2.68 -15.38 3.48
C HIS A 60 3.83 -14.85 4.35
N PRO A 61 3.54 -14.44 5.61
CA PRO A 61 4.53 -13.81 6.48
C PRO A 61 5.69 -14.74 6.86
N GLU A 62 5.43 -16.03 7.07
CA GLU A 62 6.48 -17.00 7.42
C GLU A 62 7.45 -17.24 6.28
N LEU A 63 6.94 -17.45 5.04
CA LEU A 63 7.77 -17.53 3.83
C LEU A 63 8.65 -16.30 3.69
N GLU A 64 8.09 -15.11 3.87
CA GLU A 64 8.86 -13.87 3.75
C GLU A 64 9.91 -13.71 4.86
N LYS A 65 9.59 -14.14 6.08
CA LYS A 65 10.53 -14.09 7.21
C LYS A 65 11.71 -15.03 6.99
N GLU A 66 11.46 -16.24 6.50
CA GLU A 66 12.52 -17.18 6.15
C GLU A 66 13.37 -16.65 5.01
N LEU A 67 12.75 -16.23 3.91
CA LEU A 67 13.47 -15.71 2.76
C LEU A 67 14.31 -14.47 3.13
N ALA A 68 13.80 -13.58 3.98
CA ALA A 68 14.55 -12.43 4.44
C ALA A 68 15.80 -12.82 5.24
N ARG A 69 15.72 -13.86 6.07
CA ARG A 69 16.90 -14.40 6.78
C ARG A 69 17.94 -14.92 5.80
N TRP A 70 17.51 -15.76 4.85
CA TRP A 70 18.40 -16.29 3.82
C TRP A 70 19.11 -15.16 3.03
N VAL A 71 18.38 -14.12 2.60
CA VAL A 71 18.99 -12.97 1.89
C VAL A 71 20.04 -12.27 2.75
N LEU A 72 19.80 -12.09 4.06
CA LEU A 72 20.74 -11.44 4.96
C LEU A 72 21.98 -12.30 5.21
N GLU A 73 21.81 -13.61 5.35
CA GLU A 73 22.90 -14.58 5.52
C GLU A 73 23.83 -14.57 4.30
N GLU A 74 23.28 -14.68 3.09
CA GLU A 74 24.03 -14.62 1.83
C GLU A 74 24.79 -13.30 1.66
N ARG A 75 24.15 -12.17 2.01
CA ARG A 75 24.81 -10.86 1.98
C ARG A 75 25.92 -10.74 3.02
N SER A 76 25.80 -11.39 4.17
CA SER A 76 26.80 -11.33 5.24
C SER A 76 28.10 -12.03 4.87
N VAL A 77 28.03 -13.06 4.02
CA VAL A 77 29.19 -13.77 3.46
C VAL A 77 29.72 -13.10 2.18
N GLY A 78 29.21 -11.92 1.82
CA GLY A 78 29.67 -11.14 0.67
C GLY A 78 29.10 -11.58 -0.69
N LEU A 79 28.10 -12.48 -0.70
CA LEU A 79 27.47 -12.92 -1.94
C LEU A 79 26.45 -11.90 -2.46
N LYS A 80 26.48 -11.69 -3.78
CA LYS A 80 25.52 -10.81 -4.45
C LYS A 80 24.22 -11.56 -4.73
N VAL A 81 23.19 -11.24 -3.94
CA VAL A 81 21.84 -11.80 -4.13
C VAL A 81 21.07 -10.99 -5.17
N CYS A 82 20.83 -11.59 -6.34
CA CYS A 82 20.05 -11.02 -7.44
C CYS A 82 18.56 -11.33 -7.30
N ASP A 83 17.73 -10.55 -8.00
CA ASP A 83 16.27 -10.66 -8.00
C ASP A 83 15.78 -12.04 -8.46
N SER A 84 16.50 -12.69 -9.39
CA SER A 84 16.23 -14.07 -9.82
C SER A 84 16.40 -15.04 -8.66
N HIS A 85 17.53 -14.98 -7.95
CA HIS A 85 17.81 -15.87 -6.81
C HIS A 85 16.74 -15.72 -5.72
N ILE A 86 16.36 -14.48 -5.38
CA ILE A 86 15.30 -14.26 -4.38
C ILE A 86 13.98 -14.91 -4.80
N ARG A 87 13.63 -14.83 -6.08
CA ARG A 87 12.37 -15.40 -6.59
C ARG A 87 12.42 -16.92 -6.66
N GLU A 88 13.55 -17.49 -7.06
CA GLU A 88 13.78 -18.95 -7.09
C GLU A 88 13.68 -19.53 -5.68
N THR A 89 14.43 -18.98 -4.72
CA THR A 89 14.38 -19.42 -3.32
C THR A 89 12.98 -19.23 -2.71
N ALA A 90 12.26 -18.16 -3.06
CA ALA A 90 10.88 -17.98 -2.63
C ALA A 90 9.94 -19.07 -3.16
N LEU A 91 10.12 -19.52 -4.39
CA LEU A 91 9.33 -20.60 -5.00
C LEU A 91 9.69 -21.96 -4.38
N GLU A 92 10.95 -22.19 -4.03
CA GLU A 92 11.38 -23.40 -3.32
C GLU A 92 10.75 -23.49 -1.93
N ILE A 93 10.80 -22.40 -1.15
CA ILE A 93 10.13 -22.31 0.16
C ILE A 93 8.62 -22.54 -0.01
N ALA A 94 7.99 -21.89 -1.00
CA ALA A 94 6.58 -22.07 -1.27
C ALA A 94 6.20 -23.51 -1.62
N LYS A 95 7.03 -24.19 -2.44
CA LYS A 95 6.81 -25.58 -2.82
C LYS A 95 6.94 -26.51 -1.62
N ARG A 96 7.91 -26.26 -0.74
CA ARG A 96 8.11 -27.02 0.49
C ARG A 96 6.94 -26.83 1.47
N ASP A 97 6.39 -25.63 1.54
CA ASP A 97 5.31 -25.26 2.46
C ASP A 97 3.90 -25.46 1.85
N ASP A 98 3.80 -26.15 0.70
CA ASP A 98 2.56 -26.45 -0.03
C ASP A 98 1.72 -25.21 -0.43
N LEU A 99 2.40 -24.11 -0.74
CA LEU A 99 1.81 -22.84 -1.18
C LEU A 99 1.66 -22.82 -2.72
N ALA A 100 0.81 -23.70 -3.26
CA ALA A 100 0.66 -23.91 -4.71
C ALA A 100 0.32 -22.64 -5.53
N GLU A 101 -0.38 -21.68 -4.93
CA GLU A 101 -0.80 -20.44 -5.61
C GLU A 101 0.28 -19.33 -5.58
N PHE A 102 1.40 -19.54 -4.89
CA PHE A 102 2.45 -18.53 -4.77
C PHE A 102 3.32 -18.46 -6.04
N ARG A 103 3.45 -17.26 -6.62
CA ARG A 103 4.10 -17.04 -7.94
C ARG A 103 5.37 -16.20 -7.93
N ALA A 104 5.84 -15.75 -6.76
CA ALA A 104 6.99 -14.84 -6.62
C ALA A 104 7.03 -13.71 -7.68
N SER A 105 5.90 -13.03 -7.91
CA SER A 105 5.78 -12.04 -9.00
C SER A 105 6.69 -10.83 -8.79
N VAL A 106 6.99 -10.09 -9.86
CA VAL A 106 7.82 -8.86 -9.77
C VAL A 106 7.21 -7.85 -8.78
N GLY A 107 5.89 -7.68 -8.82
CA GLY A 107 5.18 -6.81 -7.87
C GLY A 107 5.27 -7.31 -6.43
N TRP A 108 5.24 -8.63 -6.21
CA TRP A 108 5.47 -9.20 -4.88
C TRP A 108 6.91 -8.94 -4.41
N LEU A 109 7.92 -9.19 -5.26
CA LEU A 109 9.34 -9.01 -4.93
C LEU A 109 9.66 -7.56 -4.51
N VAL A 110 9.17 -6.58 -5.28
CA VAL A 110 9.35 -5.15 -4.96
C VAL A 110 8.77 -4.83 -3.59
N ASN A 111 7.60 -5.39 -3.26
CA ASN A 111 6.97 -5.16 -1.97
C ASN A 111 7.67 -5.93 -0.84
N PHE A 112 8.16 -7.14 -1.09
CA PHE A 112 8.98 -7.93 -0.16
C PHE A 112 10.22 -7.15 0.25
N LYS A 113 11.01 -6.66 -0.73
CA LYS A 113 12.20 -5.84 -0.47
C LYS A 113 11.88 -4.58 0.34
N LYS A 114 10.77 -3.90 0.02
CA LYS A 114 10.30 -2.72 0.77
C LYS A 114 9.91 -3.07 2.22
N ARG A 115 9.23 -4.19 2.44
CA ARG A 115 8.83 -4.65 3.78
C ARG A 115 10.03 -5.00 4.65
N HIS A 116 11.03 -5.66 4.07
CA HIS A 116 12.23 -6.15 4.77
C HIS A 116 13.45 -5.23 4.67
N LYS A 117 13.31 -4.05 4.06
CA LYS A 117 14.38 -3.06 3.87
C LYS A 117 15.62 -3.63 3.15
N LEU A 118 15.39 -4.45 2.13
CA LEU A 118 16.44 -5.15 1.35
C LEU A 118 16.83 -4.44 0.05
N ASN A 119 16.43 -3.17 -0.12
CA ASN A 119 16.81 -2.33 -1.26
C ASN A 119 18.25 -1.83 -1.15
#